data_AF-A0AAJ1WVT7-F1
#
_entry.id   AF-A0AAJ1WVT7-F1
#
_cell.length_a   1.000
_cell.length_b   1.000
_cell.length_c   1.000
_cell.angle_alpha   90.00
_cell.angle_beta   90.00
_cell.angle_gamma   90.00
#
_symmetry.space_group_name_H-M   'P 1'
#
loop_
_entity.id
_entity.type
_entity.pdbx_description
1 polymer ?
#
loop_
_entity_poly.entity_id
_entity_poly.type
_entity_poly.pdbx_seq_one_letter_code
_entity_poly.pdbx_strand_id
1 'polypeptide(L)'
;MPVVCFENAAVVGFLHVFASGESLLADWQQIQQTTLGRHAASLRSAGTKAWNVYALFLACGSEPALARQIERIEEDFSMTRKIARGDLRTVADLRRTLLPLLPVLSAPEIGGADYRARLRARLSDLPDDAVAAFLGAASASEVARILVDAP
;
A
#
# COMPACT_ATOMS: atom_id res chain seq x y z
N MET A 1 18.41 -4.17 -22.05
CA MET A 1 18.50 -2.87 -21.35
C MET A 1 18.89 -3.09 -19.89
N PRO A 2 19.65 -2.18 -19.29
CA PRO A 2 19.96 -2.23 -17.86
C PRO A 2 18.66 -2.12 -17.05
N VAL A 3 18.54 -2.94 -16.01
CA VAL A 3 17.41 -2.95 -15.07
C VAL A 3 17.94 -2.69 -13.68
N VAL A 4 17.24 -1.86 -12.91
CA VAL A 4 17.53 -1.65 -11.49
C VAL A 4 16.44 -2.34 -10.69
N CYS A 5 16.77 -3.43 -10.00
CA CYS A 5 15.85 -4.08 -9.07
C CYS A 5 15.96 -3.42 -7.69
N PHE A 6 14.83 -3.30 -6.99
CA PHE A 6 14.78 -2.74 -5.65
C PHE A 6 13.85 -3.54 -4.75
N GLU A 7 14.14 -3.53 -3.46
CA GLU A 7 13.33 -4.14 -2.43
C GLU A 7 13.47 -3.34 -1.14
N ASN A 8 12.35 -3.16 -0.42
CA ASN A 8 12.36 -2.65 0.95
C ASN A 8 11.48 -3.54 1.85
N ALA A 9 11.14 -3.09 3.06
CA ALA A 9 10.32 -3.87 3.98
C ALA A 9 8.90 -4.19 3.46
N ALA A 10 8.33 -3.39 2.56
CA ALA A 10 6.94 -3.47 2.12
C ALA A 10 6.74 -3.77 0.62
N VAL A 11 7.69 -3.39 -0.23
CA VAL A 11 7.57 -3.51 -1.68
C VAL A 11 8.83 -4.10 -2.32
N VAL A 12 8.65 -4.68 -3.49
CA VAL A 12 9.71 -5.13 -4.39
C VAL A 12 9.39 -4.62 -5.79
N GLY A 13 10.38 -4.44 -6.63
CA GLY A 13 10.14 -3.99 -7.99
C GLY A 13 11.39 -3.86 -8.83
N PHE A 14 11.18 -3.30 -10.01
CA PHE A 14 12.25 -3.01 -10.96
C PHE A 14 11.97 -1.72 -11.71
N LEU A 15 13.05 -1.11 -12.21
CA LEU A 15 13.05 0.14 -12.94
C LEU A 15 13.79 -0.04 -14.27
N HIS A 16 13.17 0.44 -15.34
CA HIS A 16 13.76 0.58 -16.66
C HIS A 16 13.77 2.04 -17.08
N VAL A 17 14.89 2.47 -17.67
CA VAL A 17 15.04 3.79 -18.29
C VAL A 17 15.08 3.62 -19.80
N PHE A 18 14.14 4.27 -20.47
CA PHE A 18 13.96 4.31 -21.91
C PHE A 18 14.66 5.52 -22.51
N ALA A 19 15.11 5.37 -23.76
CA ALA A 19 15.77 6.45 -24.48
C ALA A 19 14.80 7.60 -24.80
N SER A 20 13.53 7.28 -25.05
CA SER A 20 12.48 8.25 -25.34
C SER A 20 11.08 7.76 -24.92
N GLY A 21 10.11 8.68 -24.86
CA GLY A 21 8.71 8.34 -24.60
C GLY A 21 8.10 7.36 -25.62
N GLU A 22 8.51 7.44 -26.89
CA GLU A 22 8.09 6.52 -27.95
C GLU A 22 8.59 5.11 -27.70
N SER A 23 9.88 4.94 -27.36
CA SER A 23 10.44 3.62 -27.02
C SER A 23 9.77 3.03 -25.77
N LEU A 24 9.42 3.88 -24.79
CA LEU A 24 8.65 3.47 -23.62
C LEU A 24 7.30 2.90 -24.04
N LEU A 25 6.53 3.66 -24.82
CA LEU A 25 5.20 3.24 -25.28
C LEU A 25 5.24 1.96 -26.13
N ALA A 26 6.26 1.80 -26.97
CA ALA A 26 6.42 0.65 -27.83
C ALA A 26 6.78 -0.64 -27.05
N ASP A 27 7.70 -0.54 -26.09
CA ASP A 27 8.41 -1.73 -25.60
C ASP A 27 8.08 -2.11 -24.15
N TRP A 28 7.37 -1.28 -23.38
CA TRP A 28 7.19 -1.49 -21.93
C TRP A 28 6.59 -2.86 -21.58
N GLN A 29 5.61 -3.36 -22.35
CA GLN A 29 4.96 -4.64 -22.09
C GLN A 29 5.94 -5.81 -22.27
N GLN A 30 6.69 -5.81 -23.36
CA GLN A 30 7.66 -6.85 -23.67
C GLN A 30 8.80 -6.85 -22.65
N ILE A 31 9.27 -5.66 -22.25
CA ILE A 31 10.31 -5.49 -21.23
C ILE A 31 9.82 -5.95 -19.86
N GLN A 32 8.56 -5.66 -19.49
CA GLN A 32 7.95 -6.17 -18.27
C GLN A 32 7.98 -7.70 -18.24
N GLN A 33 7.44 -8.36 -19.27
CA GLN A 33 7.36 -9.82 -19.33
C GLN A 33 8.75 -10.46 -19.26
N THR A 34 9.70 -9.92 -20.02
CA THR A 34 11.08 -10.41 -20.02
C THR A 34 11.73 -10.26 -18.65
N THR A 35 11.51 -9.14 -17.97
CA THR A 35 12.07 -8.88 -16.63
C THR A 35 11.46 -9.79 -15.58
N LEU A 36 10.13 -9.96 -15.59
CA LEU A 36 9.43 -10.86 -14.68
C LEU A 36 9.87 -12.31 -14.88
N GLY A 37 10.01 -12.75 -16.12
CA GLY A 37 10.52 -14.09 -16.44
C GLY A 37 11.94 -14.30 -15.95
N ARG A 38 12.82 -13.32 -16.16
CA ARG A 38 14.22 -13.38 -15.70
C ARG A 38 14.35 -13.43 -14.18
N HIS A 39 13.50 -12.72 -13.45
CA HIS A 39 13.57 -12.59 -11.98
C HIS A 39 12.49 -13.40 -11.23
N ALA A 40 11.80 -14.32 -11.92
CA ALA A 40 10.65 -15.05 -11.37
C ALA A 40 10.98 -15.82 -10.08
N ALA A 41 12.18 -16.40 -9.98
CA ALA A 41 12.61 -17.10 -8.76
C ALA A 41 12.73 -16.14 -7.56
N SER A 42 13.41 -15.00 -7.75
CA SER A 42 13.57 -13.97 -6.71
C SER A 42 12.23 -13.36 -6.28
N LEU A 43 11.33 -13.12 -7.25
CA LEU A 43 9.99 -12.61 -6.96
C LEU A 43 9.15 -13.60 -6.15
N ARG A 44 9.22 -14.90 -6.46
CA ARG A 44 8.54 -15.93 -5.67
C ARG A 44 9.10 -16.05 -4.24
N SER A 45 10.41 -15.86 -4.08
CA SER A 45 11.03 -15.86 -2.75
C SER A 45 10.75 -14.59 -1.92
N ALA A 46 10.25 -13.51 -2.55
CA ALA A 46 9.88 -12.28 -1.85
C ALA A 46 8.64 -12.42 -0.94
N GLY A 47 8.02 -13.61 -0.92
CA GLY A 47 6.95 -13.99 0.00
C GLY A 47 5.78 -13.03 -0.07
N THR A 48 5.41 -12.47 1.08
CA THR A 48 4.30 -11.51 1.18
C THR A 48 4.57 -10.17 0.49
N LYS A 49 5.74 -9.89 -0.10
CA LYS A 49 5.93 -8.69 -0.94
C LYS A 49 5.59 -8.95 -2.40
N ALA A 50 5.47 -10.22 -2.81
CA ALA A 50 5.26 -10.60 -4.20
C ALA A 50 3.89 -10.17 -4.77
N TRP A 51 2.91 -9.79 -3.92
CA TRP A 51 1.65 -9.17 -4.37
C TRP A 51 1.79 -7.65 -4.62
N ASN A 52 2.92 -7.06 -4.24
CA ASN A 52 3.24 -5.64 -4.34
C ASN A 52 4.39 -5.36 -5.31
N VAL A 53 4.50 -6.12 -6.41
CA VAL A 53 5.57 -5.87 -7.39
C VAL A 53 5.27 -4.57 -8.14
N TYR A 54 6.22 -3.63 -8.12
CA TYR A 54 6.18 -2.40 -8.90
C TYR A 54 7.09 -2.48 -10.13
N ALA A 55 6.57 -2.07 -11.27
CA ALA A 55 7.32 -1.83 -12.49
C ALA A 55 7.40 -0.33 -12.78
N LEU A 56 8.61 0.22 -12.81
CA LEU A 56 8.85 1.62 -13.10
C LEU A 56 9.38 1.75 -14.53
N PHE A 57 8.69 2.53 -15.35
CA PHE A 57 9.05 2.80 -16.74
C PHE A 57 9.30 4.29 -16.92
N LEU A 58 10.56 4.66 -17.08
CA LEU A 58 10.99 6.05 -17.03
C LEU A 58 11.64 6.45 -18.35
N ALA A 59 11.42 7.65 -18.85
CA ALA A 59 12.16 8.23 -19.98
C ALA A 59 12.66 9.64 -19.61
N CYS A 60 13.82 10.03 -20.18
CA CYS A 60 14.49 11.30 -19.88
C CYS A 60 14.01 12.47 -20.78
N GLY A 61 12.81 12.38 -21.33
CA GLY A 61 12.28 13.33 -22.30
C GLY A 61 11.28 12.67 -23.23
N SER A 62 10.05 13.16 -23.21
CA SER A 62 8.99 12.75 -24.12
C SER A 62 8.28 13.98 -24.64
N GLU A 63 7.86 13.95 -25.89
CA GLU A 63 6.98 14.99 -26.42
C GLU A 63 5.73 15.14 -25.53
N PRO A 64 5.30 16.38 -25.20
CA PRO A 64 4.12 16.60 -24.35
C PRO A 64 2.86 15.89 -24.83
N ALA A 65 2.74 15.67 -26.15
CA ALA A 65 1.64 14.94 -26.78
C ALA A 65 1.53 13.47 -26.31
N LEU A 66 2.64 12.86 -25.86
CA LEU A 66 2.69 11.47 -25.41
C LEU A 66 2.34 11.30 -23.92
N ALA A 67 2.33 12.39 -23.14
CA ALA A 67 2.16 12.34 -21.69
C ALA A 67 0.94 11.51 -21.26
N ARG A 68 -0.22 11.77 -21.87
CA ARG A 68 -1.46 11.05 -21.57
C ARG A 68 -1.39 9.57 -21.90
N GLN A 69 -0.70 9.19 -22.99
CA GLN A 69 -0.55 7.78 -23.35
C GLN A 69 0.37 7.05 -22.36
N ILE A 70 1.44 7.72 -21.91
CA ILE A 70 2.37 7.19 -20.92
C ILE A 70 1.67 7.03 -19.56
N GLU A 71 0.85 8.01 -19.14
CA GLU A 71 0.06 7.92 -17.91
C GLU A 71 -0.91 6.73 -17.91
N ARG A 72 -1.52 6.42 -19.06
CA ARG A 72 -2.43 5.26 -19.20
C ARG A 72 -1.76 3.91 -18.97
N ILE A 73 -0.42 3.82 -18.99
CA ILE A 73 0.28 2.59 -18.61
C ILE A 73 -0.02 2.24 -17.15
N GLU A 74 -0.22 3.22 -16.26
CA GLU A 74 -0.58 2.96 -14.86
C GLU A 74 -1.98 2.36 -14.70
N GLU A 75 -2.85 2.54 -15.70
CA GLU A 75 -4.21 1.96 -15.75
C GLU A 75 -4.19 0.51 -16.24
N ASP A 76 -3.06 0.00 -16.75
CA ASP A 76 -2.90 -1.41 -17.04
C ASP A 76 -2.61 -2.16 -15.74
N PHE A 77 -3.53 -3.02 -15.30
CA PHE A 77 -3.40 -3.78 -14.05
C PHE A 77 -2.77 -5.17 -14.23
N SER A 78 -2.23 -5.49 -15.40
CA SER A 78 -1.64 -6.80 -15.66
C SER A 78 -0.31 -6.98 -14.90
N MET A 79 -0.16 -8.10 -14.18
CA MET A 79 1.08 -8.59 -13.54
C MET A 79 1.65 -7.74 -12.39
N THR A 80 1.84 -6.44 -12.56
CA THR A 80 2.49 -5.53 -11.60
C THR A 80 1.73 -4.22 -11.48
N ARG A 81 1.92 -3.53 -10.35
CA ARG A 81 1.61 -2.09 -10.27
C ARG A 81 2.63 -1.33 -11.10
N LYS A 82 2.22 -0.24 -11.73
CA LYS A 82 3.07 0.50 -12.67
C LYS A 82 3.18 1.94 -12.26
N ILE A 83 4.36 2.51 -12.50
CA ILE A 83 4.61 3.95 -12.45
C ILE A 83 5.33 4.31 -13.74
N ALA A 84 4.73 5.18 -14.55
CA ALA A 84 5.25 5.50 -15.88
C ALA A 84 5.44 7.01 -16.05
N ARG A 85 6.64 7.46 -16.42
CA ARG A 85 6.95 8.88 -16.63
C ARG A 85 7.82 9.06 -17.87
N GLY A 86 7.40 9.93 -18.78
CA GLY A 86 8.13 10.22 -20.03
C GLY A 86 9.07 11.43 -19.97
N ASP A 87 8.81 12.38 -19.08
CA ASP A 87 9.45 13.71 -19.09
C ASP A 87 10.29 13.96 -17.83
N LEU A 88 11.11 12.99 -17.40
CA LEU A 88 12.01 13.20 -16.28
C LEU A 88 13.22 14.04 -16.71
N ARG A 89 13.36 15.24 -16.14
CA ARG A 89 14.46 16.16 -16.48
C ARG A 89 15.42 16.40 -15.33
N THR A 90 14.95 16.23 -14.10
CA THR A 90 15.70 16.55 -12.89
C THR A 90 15.66 15.43 -11.86
N VAL A 91 16.59 15.50 -10.90
CA VAL A 91 16.58 14.63 -9.71
C VAL A 91 15.30 14.85 -8.88
N ALA A 92 14.75 16.06 -8.88
CA ALA A 92 13.50 16.35 -8.19
C ALA A 92 12.31 15.62 -8.84
N ASP A 93 12.27 15.53 -10.17
CA ASP A 93 11.24 14.76 -10.88
C ASP A 93 11.32 13.28 -10.55
N LEU A 94 12.53 12.73 -10.51
CA LEU A 94 12.75 11.35 -10.10
C LEU A 94 12.27 11.14 -8.66
N ARG A 95 12.66 12.00 -7.71
CA ARG A 95 12.21 11.91 -6.32
C ARG A 95 10.69 11.91 -6.20
N ARG A 96 10.01 12.84 -6.87
CA ARG A 96 8.54 12.93 -6.89
C ARG A 96 7.90 11.65 -7.44
N THR A 97 8.49 11.08 -8.49
CA THR A 97 8.05 9.83 -9.11
C THR A 97 8.16 8.64 -8.17
N LEU A 98 9.17 8.63 -7.29
CA LEU A 98 9.41 7.55 -6.34
C LEU A 98 8.62 7.68 -5.03
N LEU A 99 7.98 8.83 -4.76
CA LEU A 99 7.17 9.05 -3.55
C LEU A 99 6.12 7.95 -3.28
N PRO A 100 5.39 7.41 -4.29
CA PRO A 100 4.40 6.36 -4.05
C PRO A 100 4.99 5.04 -3.54
N LEU A 101 6.31 4.83 -3.67
CA LEU A 101 7.00 3.65 -3.15
C LEU A 101 7.43 3.81 -1.68
N LEU A 102 7.37 5.03 -1.15
CA LEU A 102 7.68 5.26 0.24
C LEU A 102 6.56 4.67 1.11
N PRO A 103 6.89 4.02 2.23
CA PRO A 103 5.87 3.64 3.19
C PRO A 103 5.12 4.90 3.61
N VAL A 104 3.79 4.85 3.57
CA VAL A 104 2.98 5.89 4.19
C VAL A 104 3.34 5.87 5.67
N LEU A 105 4.04 6.90 6.15
CA LEU A 105 4.38 7.08 7.56
C LEU A 105 3.15 7.45 8.39
N SER A 106 1.98 6.95 8.01
CA SER A 106 0.84 6.83 8.90
C SER A 106 1.20 5.73 9.90
N ALA A 107 1.97 6.09 10.92
CA ALA A 107 1.80 5.48 12.22
C ALA A 107 0.65 6.28 12.86
N PRO A 108 -0.64 5.94 12.60
CA PRO A 108 -1.68 6.53 13.41
C PRO A 108 -1.34 6.14 14.84
N GLU A 109 -0.97 7.13 15.65
CA GLU A 109 -1.05 6.95 17.09
C GLU A 109 -2.52 6.66 17.33
N ILE A 110 -2.84 5.39 17.58
CA ILE A 110 -4.08 5.04 18.27
C ILE A 110 -3.87 5.63 19.65
N GLY A 111 -4.12 6.94 19.79
CA GLY A 111 -4.02 7.67 21.04
C GLY A 111 -4.80 6.83 22.04
N GLY A 112 -4.14 6.43 23.12
CA GLY A 112 -4.59 5.38 24.03
C GLY A 112 -6.05 5.61 24.41
N ALA A 113 -6.95 5.03 23.63
CA ALA A 113 -8.36 5.26 23.82
C ALA A 113 -8.67 4.53 25.11
N ASP A 114 -9.15 5.25 26.12
CA ASP A 114 -9.61 4.63 27.36
C ASP A 114 -10.74 3.67 26.98
N TYR A 115 -10.36 2.41 26.78
CA TYR A 115 -11.24 1.35 26.31
C TYR A 115 -12.40 1.19 27.28
N ARG A 116 -12.15 1.41 28.58
CA ARG A 116 -13.19 1.35 29.62
C ARG A 116 -14.16 2.52 29.49
N ALA A 117 -13.68 3.73 29.24
CA ALA A 117 -14.56 4.89 29.00
C ALA A 117 -15.42 4.70 27.75
N ARG A 118 -14.84 4.22 26.64
CA ARG A 118 -15.58 3.94 25.41
C ARG A 118 -16.59 2.80 25.56
N LEU A 119 -16.21 1.75 26.28
CA LEU A 119 -17.08 0.61 26.53
C LEU A 119 -18.25 1.02 27.43
N ARG A 120 -18.03 1.84 28.47
CA ARG A 120 -19.12 2.47 29.24
C ARG A 120 -20.06 3.29 28.36
N ALA A 121 -19.51 4.15 27.51
CA ALA A 121 -20.34 5.00 26.63
C ALA A 121 -21.22 4.19 25.65
N ARG A 122 -20.80 2.98 25.27
CA ARG A 122 -21.58 2.08 24.40
C ARG A 122 -22.60 1.22 25.15
N LEU A 123 -22.39 1.03 26.44
CA LEU A 123 -23.30 0.30 27.33
C LEU A 123 -24.21 1.26 28.09
N SER A 124 -24.46 2.47 27.55
CA SER A 124 -25.28 3.52 28.18
C SER A 124 -26.71 3.09 28.45
N ASP A 125 -27.20 2.10 27.72
CA ASP A 125 -28.57 1.60 27.81
C ASP A 125 -28.69 0.44 28.82
N LEU A 126 -27.58 0.07 29.48
CA LEU A 126 -27.56 -0.94 30.53
C LEU A 126 -27.46 -0.29 31.92
N PRO A 127 -27.93 -0.98 32.97
CA PRO A 127 -27.76 -0.54 34.35
C PRO A 127 -26.28 -0.31 34.72
N ASP A 128 -25.98 0.83 35.38
CA ASP A 128 -24.62 1.25 35.72
C ASP A 128 -23.87 0.22 36.59
N ASP A 129 -24.61 -0.45 37.48
CA ASP A 129 -24.15 -1.52 38.35
C ASP A 129 -23.79 -2.79 37.57
N ALA A 130 -24.56 -3.14 36.54
CA ALA A 130 -24.23 -4.23 35.61
C ALA A 130 -22.96 -3.91 34.81
N VAL A 131 -22.83 -2.68 34.31
CA VAL A 131 -21.65 -2.21 33.56
C VAL A 131 -20.41 -2.15 34.46
N ALA A 132 -20.56 -1.72 35.71
CA ALA A 132 -19.47 -1.68 36.69
C ALA A 132 -19.00 -3.10 37.07
N ALA A 133 -19.92 -4.04 37.27
CA ALA A 133 -19.61 -5.44 37.53
C ALA A 133 -18.88 -6.09 36.33
N PHE A 134 -19.37 -5.86 35.11
CA PHE A 134 -18.79 -6.38 33.87
C PHE A 134 -17.36 -5.87 33.61
N LEU A 135 -17.08 -4.59 33.90
CA LEU A 135 -15.75 -4.00 33.74
C LEU A 135 -14.80 -4.29 34.92
N GLY A 136 -15.32 -4.89 35.98
CA GLY A 136 -14.60 -5.27 37.20
C GLY A 136 -14.12 -6.72 37.18
N ALA A 137 -14.17 -7.36 38.35
CA ALA A 137 -13.75 -8.75 38.55
C ALA A 137 -14.93 -9.72 38.80
N ALA A 138 -16.17 -9.27 38.53
CA ALA A 138 -17.35 -10.10 38.75
C ALA A 138 -17.39 -11.28 37.78
N SER A 139 -17.99 -12.38 38.22
CA SER A 139 -18.23 -13.53 37.34
C SER A 139 -19.34 -13.22 36.33
N ALA A 140 -19.34 -13.90 35.18
CA ALA A 140 -20.39 -13.76 34.17
C ALA A 140 -21.79 -14.05 34.75
N SER A 141 -21.88 -15.01 35.68
CA SER A 141 -23.12 -15.36 36.38
C SER A 141 -23.63 -14.24 37.28
N GLU A 142 -22.74 -13.52 37.97
CA GLU A 142 -23.13 -12.35 38.78
C GLU A 142 -23.59 -11.19 37.91
N VAL A 143 -22.91 -10.90 36.81
CA VAL A 143 -23.32 -9.85 35.87
C VAL A 143 -24.70 -10.15 35.29
N ALA A 144 -24.96 -11.41 34.89
CA ALA A 144 -26.25 -11.83 34.38
C ALA A 144 -27.36 -11.68 35.43
N ARG A 145 -27.08 -12.00 36.70
CA ARG A 145 -28.04 -11.81 37.79
C ARG A 145 -28.38 -10.33 37.98
N ILE A 146 -27.39 -9.45 37.97
CA ILE A 146 -27.61 -7.99 38.10
C ILE A 146 -28.45 -7.46 36.94
N LEU A 147 -28.22 -7.93 35.71
CA LEU A 147 -29.04 -7.55 34.54
C LEU A 147 -30.49 -8.01 34.62
N VAL A 148 -30.76 -9.14 35.28
CA VAL A 148 -32.12 -9.70 35.46
C VAL A 148 -32.85 -9.05 36.63
N ASP A 149 -32.12 -8.69 37.68
CA ASP A 149 -32.66 -8.08 38.90
C ASP A 149 -32.82 -6.55 38.78
N ALA A 150 -32.30 -5.94 37.71
CA ALA A 150 -32.44 -4.51 37.44
C ALA A 150 -33.90 -4.17 37.05
N PRO A 151 -34.51 -3.11 37.63
CA PRO A 151 -35.90 -2.73 37.41
C PRO A 151 -36.19 -2.18 36.00
#